data_AF-A0A9X0ZUL5-F1
#
_entry.id   AF-A0A9X0ZUL5-F1
#
_cell.length_a   1.000
_cell.length_b   1.000
_cell.length_c   1.000
_cell.angle_alpha   90.00
_cell.angle_beta   90.00
_cell.angle_gamma   90.00
#
_symmetry.space_group_name_H-M   'P 1'
#
loop_
_entity.id
_entity.type
_entity.pdbx_description
1 polymer ?
#
loop_
_entity_poly.entity_id
_entity_poly.type
_entity_poly.pdbx_seq_one_letter_code
_entity_poly.pdbx_strand_id
1 'polypeptide(L)' 'MTHDELMDLAERILTEEDDEVLSDLMEQFDRNVPHPEGSSLFFYPEGWNARNGGLAGYAPTAEEVVDTCLAYRPICL' A
#
# COMPACT_ATOMS: atom_id res chain seq x y z
N MET A 1 8.38 -8.08 10.21
CA MET A 1 7.78 -6.84 10.72
C MET A 1 6.47 -7.19 11.41
N THR A 2 6.12 -6.53 12.51
CA THR A 2 4.82 -6.72 13.19
C THR A 2 3.75 -5.84 12.55
N HIS A 3 2.48 -6.05 12.94
CA HIS A 3 1.37 -5.20 12.49
C HIS A 3 1.60 -3.71 12.82
N ASP A 4 2.03 -3.42 14.05
CA ASP A 4 2.27 -2.05 14.50
C ASP A 4 3.43 -1.39 13.74
N GLU A 5 4.49 -2.14 13.45
CA GLU A 5 5.59 -1.64 12.61
C GLU A 5 5.16 -1.37 11.17
N LEU A 6 4.23 -2.18 10.62
CA LEU A 6 3.64 -1.93 9.31
C LEU A 6 2.73 -0.69 9.32
N MET A 7 2.01 -0.43 10.42
CA MET A 7 1.25 0.81 10.61
C MET A 7 2.14 2.03 10.61
N ASP A 8 3.20 2.03 11.41
CA ASP A 8 4.15 3.15 11.45
C ASP A 8 4.77 3.40 10.06
N LEU A 9 5.08 2.33 9.32
CA LEU A 9 5.61 2.45 7.97
C LEU A 9 4.56 3.01 6.99
N ALA A 10 3.32 2.55 7.07
CA ALA A 10 2.21 3.00 6.24
C ALA A 10 1.85 4.48 6.48
N GLU A 11 1.82 4.92 7.74
CA GLU A 11 1.61 6.33 8.08
C GLU A 11 2.73 7.21 7.52
N ARG A 12 3.99 6.76 7.63
CA ARG A 12 5.13 7.47 7.04
C ARG A 12 4.99 7.60 5.54
N ILE A 13 4.64 6.52 4.84
CA ILE A 13 4.42 6.52 3.38
C ILE A 13 3.35 7.55 2.96
N LEU A 14 2.28 7.71 3.72
CA LEU A 14 1.20 8.67 3.42
C LEU A 14 1.59 10.14 3.66
N THR A 15 2.60 10.39 4.50
CA THR A 15 3.03 11.74 4.88
C THR A 15 4.35 12.17 4.24
N GLU A 16 5.10 11.23 3.64
CA GLU A 16 6.40 11.49 3.05
C GLU A 16 6.24 12.28 1.73
N GLU A 17 7.02 13.35 1.60
CA GLU A 17 7.01 14.20 0.40
C GLU A 17 8.24 13.99 -0.48
N ASP A 18 9.29 13.35 0.05
CA ASP A 18 10.51 13.04 -0.70
C ASP A 18 10.34 11.74 -1.49
N ASP A 19 10.33 11.84 -2.82
CA ASP A 19 10.15 10.70 -3.73
C ASP A 19 11.21 9.60 -3.57
N GLU A 20 12.46 9.95 -3.24
CA GLU A 20 13.53 8.96 -3.05
C GLU A 20 13.30 8.16 -1.76
N VAL A 21 12.98 8.86 -0.67
CA VAL A 21 12.66 8.24 0.62
C VAL A 21 11.36 7.43 0.52
N LEU A 22 10.35 7.96 -0.17
CA LEU A 22 9.08 7.30 -0.40
C LEU A 22 9.29 5.97 -1.14
N SER A 23 10.10 5.95 -2.19
CA SER A 23 10.43 4.72 -2.93
C SER A 23 11.04 3.65 -2.02
N ASP A 24 11.99 4.03 -1.16
CA ASP A 24 12.62 3.10 -0.22
C ASP A 24 11.63 2.56 0.83
N LEU A 25 10.74 3.41 1.35
CA LEU A 25 9.70 3.03 2.29
C LEU A 25 8.67 2.09 1.65
N MET A 26 8.27 2.37 0.41
CA MET A 26 7.36 1.53 -0.36
C MET A 26 7.96 0.14 -0.61
N GLU A 27 9.23 0.06 -1.02
CA GLU A 27 9.90 -1.24 -1.22
C GLU A 27 10.03 -2.01 0.10
N GLN A 28 10.30 -1.30 1.20
CA GLN A 28 10.34 -1.89 2.53
C GLN A 28 8.96 -2.46 2.92
N PHE A 29 7.88 -1.74 2.63
CA PHE A 29 6.52 -2.18 2.92
C PHE A 29 6.18 -3.45 2.13
N ASP A 30 6.41 -3.43 0.82
CA ASP A 30 6.12 -4.55 -0.09
C ASP A 30 6.83 -5.84 0.30
N ARG A 31 8.07 -5.74 0.80
CA ARG A 31 8.83 -6.91 1.27
C ARG A 31 8.24 -7.55 2.52
N ASN A 32 7.45 -6.81 3.30
CA ASN A 32 6.90 -7.25 4.58
C ASN A 32 5.42 -7.65 4.51
N VAL A 33 4.77 -7.50 3.36
CA VAL A 33 3.38 -7.91 3.14
C VAL A 33 3.28 -9.01 2.08
N PRO A 34 2.25 -9.87 2.12
CA PRO A 34 2.08 -10.91 1.11
C PRO A 34 1.51 -10.40 -0.23
N HIS A 35 1.02 -9.16 -0.27
CA HIS A 35 0.47 -8.55 -1.48
C HIS A 35 1.60 -8.15 -2.46
N PRO A 36 1.53 -8.54 -3.75
CA PRO A 36 2.65 -8.39 -4.70
C PRO A 36 3.00 -6.94 -5.08
N GLU A 37 2.16 -5.96 -4.73
CA GLU A 37 2.41 -4.51 -4.85
C GLU A 37 1.55 -3.78 -3.79
N GLY A 38 1.78 -4.07 -2.51
CA GLY A 38 0.95 -3.55 -1.42
C GLY A 38 1.04 -2.04 -1.27
N SER A 39 2.22 -1.46 -1.46
CA SER A 39 2.50 -0.04 -1.38
C SER A 39 1.74 0.77 -2.45
N SER A 40 1.48 0.18 -3.60
CA SER A 40 0.65 0.81 -4.65
C SER A 40 -0.77 1.13 -4.16
N LEU A 41 -1.29 0.38 -3.19
CA LEU A 41 -2.63 0.58 -2.65
C LEU A 41 -2.78 1.91 -1.90
N PHE A 42 -1.70 2.55 -1.45
CA PHE A 42 -1.76 3.89 -0.87
C PHE A 42 -2.21 4.96 -1.88
N PHE A 43 -1.98 4.73 -3.17
CA PHE A 43 -2.21 5.71 -4.23
C PHE A 43 -3.28 5.27 -5.24
N TYR A 44 -3.43 3.97 -5.44
CA TYR A 44 -4.33 3.40 -6.44
C TYR A 44 -5.18 2.28 -5.82
N PRO A 45 -6.50 2.26 -6.02
CA PRO A 45 -7.32 1.15 -5.56
C PRO A 45 -6.91 -0.16 -6.24
N GLU A 46 -7.18 -1.28 -5.58
CA GLU A 46 -6.94 -2.60 -6.15
C GLU A 46 -7.68 -2.76 -7.49
N GLY A 47 -6.96 -3.21 -8.53
CA GLY A 47 -7.52 -3.34 -9.88
C GLY A 47 -7.79 -2.00 -10.58
N TRP A 48 -7.22 -0.90 -10.11
CA TRP A 48 -7.33 0.40 -10.77
C TRP A 48 -6.89 0.33 -12.23
N ASN A 49 -7.64 1.06 -13.06
CA ASN A 49 -7.43 1.13 -14.50
C ASN A 49 -7.69 2.57 -14.96
N ALA A 50 -6.68 3.18 -15.58
CA ALA A 50 -6.73 4.55 -16.13
C ALA A 50 -7.90 4.84 -17.09
N ARG A 51 -8.51 3.80 -17.68
CA ARG A 51 -9.66 3.91 -18.60
C ARG A 51 -11.01 3.96 -17.90
N ASN A 52 -11.13 3.44 -16.68
CA ASN A 52 -12.42 3.23 -15.99
C ASN A 52 -12.48 3.80 -14.56
N GLY A 53 -11.35 4.10 -13.92
CA GLY A 53 -11.30 4.51 -12.52
C GLY A 53 -10.87 5.97 -12.37
N GLY A 54 -11.79 6.83 -11.91
CA GLY A 54 -11.40 8.12 -11.36
C GLY A 54 -10.75 7.93 -9.99
N LEU A 55 -9.62 8.60 -9.73
CA LEU A 55 -8.98 8.67 -8.41
C LEU A 55 -9.66 9.69 -7.49
N ALA A 56 -10.70 10.37 -7.97
CA ALA A 56 -11.39 11.42 -7.24
C ALA A 56 -12.05 10.85 -5.97
N GLY A 57 -11.46 11.15 -4.82
CA GLY A 57 -11.92 10.68 -3.51
C GLY A 57 -11.29 9.37 -3.03
N TYR A 58 -10.32 8.83 -3.75
CA TYR A 58 -9.51 7.73 -3.23
C TYR A 58 -8.49 8.27 -2.22
N ALA A 59 -8.76 8.02 -0.94
CA ALA A 59 -7.92 8.43 0.18
C ALA A 59 -7.97 7.31 1.23
N PRO A 60 -7.30 6.16 0.96
CA PRO A 60 -7.32 5.03 1.87
C PRO A 60 -6.58 5.38 3.16
N THR A 61 -7.00 4.81 4.28
CA THR A 61 -6.24 4.91 5.52
C THR A 61 -5.08 3.94 5.53
N ALA A 62 -4.06 4.21 6.35
CA ALA A 62 -2.94 3.29 6.57
C ALA A 62 -3.43 1.88 6.98
N GLU A 63 -4.40 1.84 7.90
CA GLU A 63 -5.04 0.62 8.39
C GLU A 63 -5.71 -0.16 7.26
N GLU A 64 -6.52 0.50 6.42
CA GLU A 64 -7.21 -0.15 5.29
C GLU A 64 -6.23 -0.81 4.32
N VAL A 65 -5.11 -0.14 4.03
CA VAL A 65 -4.09 -0.68 3.12
C VAL A 65 -3.39 -1.89 3.74
N VAL A 66 -2.97 -1.81 5.00
CA VAL A 66 -2.27 -2.92 5.67
C VAL A 66 -3.20 -4.12 5.87
N ASP A 67 -4.45 -3.90 6.27
CA ASP A 67 -5.42 -4.98 6.39
C ASP A 67 -5.66 -5.66 5.04
N THR A 68 -5.81 -4.88 3.96
CA THR A 68 -5.94 -5.42 2.60
C THR A 68 -4.71 -6.24 2.21
N CYS A 69 -3.51 -5.71 2.51
CA CYS A 69 -2.25 -6.36 2.20
C CYS A 69 -2.07 -7.67 2.98
N LEU A 70 -2.40 -7.70 4.27
CA LEU A 70 -2.29 -8.88 5.12
C LEU A 70 -3.38 -9.92 4.84
N ALA A 71 -4.57 -9.48 4.44
CA ALA A 71 -5.67 -10.34 4.02
C ALA A 71 -5.45 -10.95 2.62
N TYR A 72 -4.50 -10.42 1.85
CA TYR A 72 -4.20 -10.90 0.50
C TYR A 72 -3.85 -12.38 0.51
N ARG A 73 -4.63 -13.16 -0.25
CA ARG A 73 -4.38 -14.58 -0.48
C ARG A 73 -4.01 -14.77 -1.94
N PRO A 74 -2.77 -15.15 -2.24
CA PRO A 74 -2.40 -15.51 -3.60
C PRO A 74 -3.33 -16.62 -4.08
N ILE A 75 -3.98 -16.42 -5.22
CA ILE A 75 -4.71 -17.50 -5.87
C ILE A 75 -3.66 -18.45 -6.42
N CYS A 76 -3.42 -19.56 -5.70
CA CYS A 76 -2.64 -20.67 -6.24
C CYS A 76 -3.43 -21.28 -7.42
N LEU A 77 -3.04 -20.93 -8.64
CA LEU A 77 -3.50 -21.55 -9.88
C LEU A 77 -2.77 -22.88 -10.14
#